data_AF-A0A3L8BSP0-F1
#
_entry.id   AF-A0A3L8BSP0-F1
#
_cell.length_a   1.000
_cell.length_b   1.000
_cell.length_c   1.000
_cell.angle_alpha   90.00
_cell.angle_beta   90.00
_cell.angle_gamma   90.00
#
_symmetry.space_group_name_H-M   'P 1'
#
loop_
_entity.id
_entity.type
_entity.pdbx_description
1 polymer ?
#
loop_
_entity_poly.entity_id
_entity_poly.type
_entity_poly.pdbx_seq_one_letter_code
_entity_poly.pdbx_strand_id
1 'polypeptide(L)'
;MGLNRSKTKGRKDAPGGFAGIPRYVMDHPDYKSLSGNAVKALMMLAYQYKGKGNGNLTAAWSIAQKHGFRSEPTLSRAIRELMAKRLIIRTREGRFLNPGGQCALYALAWKPIDECPGKRLEVGPTTRPPRQFSIRDKQGNPL
;
A
#
# COMPACT_ATOMS: atom_id res chain seq x y z
N MET A 1 15.58 -21.82 -12.88
CA MET A 1 16.18 -20.51 -13.23
C MET A 1 15.04 -19.60 -13.71
N GLY A 2 14.52 -18.71 -12.85
CA GLY A 2 13.31 -17.92 -13.17
C GLY A 2 13.63 -16.79 -14.15
N LEU A 3 12.88 -16.69 -15.25
CA LEU A 3 13.04 -15.65 -16.26
C LEU A 3 12.87 -14.25 -15.63
N ASN A 4 13.98 -13.55 -15.42
CA ASN A 4 13.98 -12.10 -15.17
C ASN A 4 13.51 -11.38 -16.44
N ARG A 5 12.19 -11.28 -16.62
CA ARG A 5 11.52 -10.56 -17.74
C ARG A 5 11.80 -9.04 -17.77
N SER A 6 12.62 -8.52 -16.87
CA SER A 6 12.85 -7.08 -16.68
C SER A 6 13.88 -6.46 -17.64
N LYS A 7 14.43 -7.21 -18.61
CA LYS A 7 15.46 -6.69 -19.53
C LYS A 7 15.27 -7.10 -20.98
N THR A 8 14.04 -7.12 -21.50
CA THR A 8 13.83 -7.26 -22.95
C THR A 8 14.19 -5.93 -23.64
N LYS A 9 15.22 -5.96 -24.49
CA LYS A 9 15.66 -4.81 -25.31
C LYS A 9 14.47 -4.26 -26.11
N GLY A 10 14.15 -2.98 -25.93
CA GLY A 10 13.02 -2.30 -26.60
C GLY A 10 11.77 -2.08 -25.74
N ARG A 11 11.66 -2.69 -24.55
CA ARG A 11 10.60 -2.35 -23.60
C ARG A 11 10.93 -0.99 -22.96
N LYS A 12 10.36 0.08 -23.51
CA LYS A 12 10.28 1.37 -22.81
C LYS A 12 9.11 1.25 -21.84
N ASP A 13 9.39 1.29 -20.54
CA ASP A 13 8.32 1.50 -19.56
C ASP A 13 7.61 2.83 -19.88
N ALA A 14 6.34 2.94 -19.48
CA ALA A 14 5.61 4.20 -19.62
C ALA A 14 6.45 5.34 -19.03
N PRO A 15 6.49 6.53 -19.67
CA PRO A 15 7.20 7.67 -19.11
C PRO A 15 6.76 7.92 -17.66
N GLY A 16 7.70 7.87 -16.71
CA GLY A 16 7.41 8.01 -15.27
C GLY A 16 7.10 6.71 -14.51
N GLY A 17 7.10 5.57 -15.18
CA GLY A 17 6.86 4.24 -14.58
C GLY A 17 5.38 3.85 -14.51
N PHE A 18 5.10 2.75 -13.83
CA PHE A 18 3.74 2.22 -13.63
C PHE A 18 3.44 2.05 -12.15
N ALA A 19 2.19 2.35 -11.77
CA ALA A 19 1.64 2.06 -10.46
C ALA A 19 0.51 1.03 -10.59
N GLY A 20 0.49 0.03 -9.70
CA GLY A 20 -0.59 -0.94 -9.71
C GLY A 20 -0.49 -1.95 -8.58
N ILE A 21 -1.49 -2.83 -8.55
CA ILE A 21 -1.64 -3.88 -7.55
C ILE A 21 -1.48 -5.22 -8.27
N PRO A 22 -0.70 -6.18 -7.73
CA PRO A 22 -0.55 -7.48 -8.36
C PRO A 22 -1.89 -8.22 -8.49
N ARG A 23 -2.07 -8.97 -9.59
CA ARG A 23 -3.32 -9.72 -9.85
C ARG A 23 -3.71 -10.64 -8.70
N TYR A 24 -2.75 -11.37 -8.12
CA TYR A 24 -3.02 -12.28 -6.99
C TYR A 24 -3.59 -11.56 -5.74
N VAL A 25 -3.29 -10.26 -5.57
CA VAL A 25 -3.92 -9.44 -4.51
C VAL A 25 -5.32 -9.04 -4.93
N MET A 26 -5.50 -8.63 -6.19
CA MET A 26 -6.80 -8.25 -6.74
C MET A 26 -7.80 -9.42 -6.79
N ASP A 27 -7.29 -10.64 -6.98
CA ASP A 27 -8.10 -11.86 -7.05
C ASP A 27 -8.60 -12.31 -5.67
N HIS A 28 -7.95 -11.84 -4.60
CA HIS A 28 -8.29 -12.21 -3.22
C HIS A 28 -9.64 -11.58 -2.78
N PRO A 29 -10.50 -12.29 -2.03
CA PRO A 29 -11.82 -11.78 -1.60
C PRO A 29 -11.77 -10.44 -0.87
N ASP A 30 -10.76 -10.23 -0.01
CA ASP A 30 -10.57 -8.96 0.68
C ASP A 30 -10.45 -7.75 -0.26
N TYR A 31 -9.77 -7.88 -1.41
CA TYR A 31 -9.71 -6.80 -2.40
C TYR A 31 -11.06 -6.65 -3.12
N LYS A 32 -11.65 -7.77 -3.57
CA LYS A 32 -12.93 -7.76 -4.29
C LYS A 32 -14.07 -7.16 -3.47
N SER A 33 -14.02 -7.31 -2.14
CA SER A 33 -15.01 -6.77 -1.21
C SER A 33 -14.83 -5.29 -0.87
N LEU A 34 -13.80 -4.62 -1.40
CA LEU A 34 -13.53 -3.22 -1.09
C LEU A 34 -14.58 -2.27 -1.66
N SER A 35 -14.87 -1.20 -0.92
CA SER A 35 -15.58 -0.03 -1.44
C SER A 35 -14.74 0.69 -2.51
N GLY A 36 -15.41 1.41 -3.42
CA GLY A 36 -14.73 2.18 -4.46
C GLY A 36 -13.76 3.24 -3.91
N ASN A 37 -14.08 3.84 -2.76
CA ASN A 37 -13.19 4.79 -2.08
C ASN A 37 -11.94 4.10 -1.51
N ALA A 38 -12.07 2.88 -0.98
CA ALA A 38 -10.93 2.09 -0.51
C ALA A 38 -10.03 1.66 -1.68
N VAL A 39 -10.59 1.22 -2.81
CA VAL A 39 -9.82 0.94 -4.03
C VAL A 39 -9.03 2.18 -4.48
N LYS A 40 -9.69 3.36 -4.51
CA LYS A 40 -9.04 4.62 -4.85
C LYS A 40 -7.91 4.99 -3.89
N ALA A 41 -8.12 4.84 -2.58
CA ALA A 41 -7.11 5.08 -1.57
C ALA A 41 -5.92 4.11 -1.70
N LEU A 42 -6.19 2.84 -2.01
CA LEU A 42 -5.15 1.83 -2.20
C LEU A 42 -4.30 2.13 -3.45
N MET A 43 -4.94 2.53 -4.55
CA MET A 43 -4.24 2.95 -5.77
C MET A 43 -3.39 4.21 -5.55
N MET A 44 -3.89 5.17 -4.76
CA MET A 44 -3.11 6.35 -4.35
C MET A 44 -1.85 5.96 -3.55
N LEU A 45 -1.95 5.01 -2.62
CA LEU A 45 -0.79 4.52 -1.87
C LEU A 45 0.15 3.71 -2.77
N ALA A 46 -0.39 2.89 -3.67
CA ALA A 46 0.39 2.13 -4.65
C ALA A 46 1.15 3.04 -5.62
N TYR A 47 0.56 4.19 -5.98
CA TYR A 47 1.21 5.22 -6.81
C TYR A 47 2.43 5.86 -6.14
N GLN A 48 2.41 6.03 -4.82
CA GLN A 48 3.55 6.57 -4.08
C GLN A 48 4.73 5.59 -4.05
N TYR A 49 4.47 4.29 -4.14
CA TYR A 49 5.51 3.26 -4.10
C TYR A 49 6.21 3.11 -5.46
N LYS A 50 7.46 3.57 -5.53
CA LYS A 50 8.31 3.52 -6.75
C LYS A 50 9.38 2.42 -6.69
N GLY A 51 9.07 1.30 -6.04
CA GLY A 51 9.97 0.15 -5.89
C GLY A 51 10.84 0.16 -4.62
N LYS A 52 10.84 1.25 -3.84
CA LYS A 52 11.49 1.37 -2.53
C LYS A 52 10.70 2.31 -1.61
N GLY A 53 10.97 2.24 -0.31
CA GLY A 53 10.34 3.06 0.72
C GLY A 53 8.93 2.58 1.11
N ASN A 54 8.62 1.30 0.93
CA ASN A 54 7.39 0.71 1.43
C ASN A 54 7.38 0.74 2.97
N GLY A 55 6.55 1.61 3.55
CA GLY A 55 6.63 1.99 4.97
C GLY A 55 6.71 3.49 5.18
N ASN A 56 6.94 4.26 4.12
CA ASN A 56 6.88 5.71 4.10
C ASN A 56 5.78 6.23 3.15
N LEU A 57 4.69 5.47 3.00
CA LEU A 57 3.54 5.92 2.21
C LEU A 57 2.63 6.77 3.09
N THR A 58 2.05 7.84 2.56
CA THR A 58 1.20 8.75 3.34
C THR A 58 -0.22 8.82 2.81
N ALA A 59 -1.18 8.93 3.72
CA ALA A 59 -2.57 9.26 3.43
C ALA A 59 -2.93 10.67 3.98
N ALA A 60 -1.94 11.58 4.03
CA ALA A 60 -2.18 12.96 4.44
C ALA A 60 -3.25 13.62 3.55
N TRP A 61 -4.09 14.46 4.15
CA TRP A 61 -5.24 15.06 3.47
C TRP A 61 -4.84 15.86 2.22
N SER A 62 -3.77 16.65 2.30
CA SER A 62 -3.25 17.44 1.17
C SER A 62 -2.79 16.58 -0.02
N ILE A 63 -2.36 15.34 0.22
CA ILE A 63 -2.04 14.38 -0.83
C ILE A 63 -3.32 13.77 -1.39
N ALA A 64 -4.22 13.31 -0.53
CA ALA A 64 -5.48 12.71 -0.94
C ALA A 64 -6.36 13.67 -1.76
N GLN A 65 -6.37 14.95 -1.43
CA GLN A 65 -7.09 15.98 -2.18
C GLN A 65 -6.59 16.10 -3.62
N LYS A 66 -5.27 16.01 -3.85
CA LYS A 66 -4.66 15.97 -5.20
C LYS A 66 -5.06 14.73 -5.99
N HIS A 67 -5.37 13.64 -5.30
CA HIS A 67 -5.94 12.42 -5.89
C HIS A 67 -7.47 12.45 -5.96
N GLY A 68 -8.11 13.60 -5.70
CA GLY A 68 -9.54 13.83 -5.90
C GLY A 68 -10.42 13.28 -4.78
N PHE A 69 -9.91 13.09 -3.57
CA PHE A 69 -10.77 12.95 -2.40
C PHE A 69 -11.36 14.32 -2.03
N ARG A 70 -12.64 14.34 -1.64
CA ARG A 70 -13.39 15.57 -1.31
C ARG A 70 -13.76 15.69 0.18
N SER A 71 -13.52 14.66 0.97
CA SER A 71 -13.86 14.61 2.39
C SER A 71 -12.82 13.80 3.18
N GLU A 72 -12.29 14.40 4.25
CA GLU A 72 -11.41 13.72 5.22
C GLU A 72 -12.08 12.49 5.87
N PRO A 73 -13.35 12.57 6.34
CA PRO A 73 -14.06 11.39 6.83
C PRO A 73 -14.12 10.24 5.82
N THR A 74 -14.29 10.53 4.53
CA THR A 74 -14.35 9.51 3.48
C THR A 74 -12.99 8.83 3.32
N LEU A 75 -11.90 9.60 3.29
CA LEU A 75 -10.55 9.06 3.26
C LEU A 75 -10.26 8.21 4.52
N SER A 76 -10.62 8.71 5.71
CA SER A 76 -10.43 8.00 6.97
C SER A 76 -11.15 6.66 6.99
N ARG A 77 -12.41 6.59 6.52
CA ARG A 77 -13.16 5.34 6.37
C ARG A 77 -12.49 4.39 5.39
N ALA A 78 -12.04 4.89 4.24
CA ALA A 78 -11.33 4.09 3.24
C ALA A 78 -10.02 3.50 3.79
N ILE A 79 -9.20 4.30 4.49
CA ILE A 79 -7.96 3.82 5.13
C ILE A 79 -8.26 2.78 6.22
N ARG A 80 -9.29 3.01 7.05
CA ARG A 80 -9.73 2.04 8.07
C ARG A 80 -10.17 0.72 7.46
N GLU A 81 -10.92 0.76 6.35
CA GLU A 81 -11.32 -0.42 5.60
C GLU A 81 -10.11 -1.20 5.07
N LEU A 82 -9.14 -0.51 4.46
CA LEU A 82 -7.91 -1.14 3.95
C LEU A 82 -7.07 -1.79 5.06
N MET A 83 -7.00 -1.17 6.24
CA MET A 83 -6.33 -1.74 7.41
C MET A 83 -7.09 -2.96 7.96
N ALA A 84 -8.43 -2.87 8.07
CA ALA A 84 -9.27 -3.98 8.52
C ALA A 84 -9.15 -5.20 7.59
N LYS A 85 -9.09 -4.95 6.29
CA LYS A 85 -8.85 -5.96 5.25
C LYS A 85 -7.37 -6.33 5.10
N ARG A 86 -6.46 -5.79 5.94
CA ARG A 86 -5.01 -6.06 5.94
C ARG A 86 -4.37 -5.95 4.55
N LEU A 87 -4.81 -4.96 3.76
CA LEU A 87 -4.20 -4.61 2.46
C LEU A 87 -3.09 -3.57 2.64
N ILE A 88 -3.19 -2.77 3.68
CA ILE A 88 -2.15 -1.85 4.13
C ILE A 88 -1.86 -2.05 5.61
N ILE A 89 -0.67 -1.65 6.04
CA ILE A 89 -0.21 -1.68 7.43
C ILE A 89 0.19 -0.27 7.81
N ARG A 90 -0.23 0.19 8.99
CA ARG A 90 0.28 1.42 9.57
C ARG A 90 1.68 1.18 10.11
N THR A 91 2.66 1.89 9.59
CA THR A 91 4.07 1.76 9.98
C THR A 91 4.52 2.84 10.95
N ARG A 92 3.74 3.92 11.11
CA ARG A 92 3.93 4.95 12.12
C ARG A 92 2.59 5.58 12.48
N GLU A 93 2.35 5.80 13.76
CA GLU A 93 1.13 6.46 14.23
C GLU A 93 1.14 7.95 13.89
N GLY A 94 -0.04 8.48 13.56
CA GLY A 94 -0.22 9.93 13.41
C GLY A 94 -0.35 10.57 14.79
N ARG A 95 0.30 11.72 15.00
CA ARG A 95 0.11 12.52 16.22
C ARG A 95 -0.36 13.91 15.83
N PHE A 96 -1.47 14.34 16.41
CA PHE A 96 -2.03 15.66 16.21
C PHE A 96 -1.66 16.54 17.42
N LEU A 97 -0.38 16.94 17.48
CA LEU A 97 0.20 17.75 18.56
C LEU A 97 0.81 19.04 17.99
N ASN A 98 0.84 20.10 18.80
CA ASN A 98 1.55 21.34 18.48
C ASN A 98 2.37 21.82 19.69
N PRO A 99 3.73 21.80 19.65
CA PRO A 99 4.59 21.27 18.57
C PRO A 99 4.66 19.73 18.57
N GLY A 100 5.27 19.16 17.53
CA GLY A 100 5.57 17.71 17.47
C GLY A 100 4.54 16.84 16.75
N GLY A 101 3.63 17.45 15.98
CA GLY A 101 2.72 16.73 15.10
C GLY A 101 3.45 15.90 14.04
N GLN A 102 2.93 14.72 13.74
CA GLN A 102 3.46 13.83 12.70
C GLN A 102 2.33 13.12 11.97
N CYS A 103 2.49 12.93 10.65
CA CYS A 103 1.52 12.16 9.87
C CYS A 103 1.71 10.66 10.06
N ALA A 104 0.59 9.92 10.00
CA ALA A 104 0.61 8.47 9.93
C ALA A 104 1.29 8.02 8.62
N LEU A 105 2.08 6.96 8.71
CA LEU A 105 2.71 6.30 7.57
C LEU A 105 2.18 4.89 7.39
N TYR A 106 2.25 4.41 6.16
CA TYR A 106 1.69 3.15 5.74
C TYR A 106 2.64 2.37 4.83
N ALA A 107 2.40 1.05 4.76
CA ALA A 107 3.01 0.11 3.83
C ALA A 107 1.94 -0.71 3.11
N LEU A 108 2.22 -1.12 1.86
CA LEU A 108 1.45 -2.13 1.14
C LEU A 108 1.79 -3.51 1.71
N ALA A 109 0.77 -4.28 2.09
CA ALA A 109 0.98 -5.53 2.82
C ALA A 109 1.58 -6.67 1.97
N TRP A 110 1.48 -6.59 0.63
CA TRP A 110 2.05 -7.55 -0.32
C TRP A 110 3.49 -7.23 -0.74
N LYS A 111 4.10 -6.19 -0.16
CA LYS A 111 5.51 -5.83 -0.36
C LYS A 111 6.24 -5.90 0.98
N PRO A 112 7.54 -6.26 1.01
CA PRO A 112 8.34 -6.13 2.22
C PRO A 112 8.35 -4.68 2.68
N ILE A 113 8.35 -4.44 3.99
CA ILE A 113 8.58 -3.12 4.59
C ILE A 113 10.07 -2.81 4.49
N ASP A 114 10.38 -1.67 3.87
CA ASP A 114 11.74 -1.20 3.68
C ASP A 114 12.21 -0.42 4.91
N GLU A 115 13.52 -0.41 5.12
CA GLU A 115 14.11 0.53 6.06
C GLU A 115 13.92 1.96 5.56
N CYS A 116 13.37 2.82 6.41
CA CYS A 116 13.09 4.23 6.08
C CYS A 116 13.81 5.16 7.07
N PRO A 117 15.10 5.47 6.85
CA PRO A 117 15.90 6.29 7.75
C PRO A 117 15.24 7.65 8.05
N GLY A 118 15.29 8.07 9.31
CA GLY A 118 14.70 9.33 9.77
C GLY A 118 13.16 9.37 9.82
N LYS A 119 12.46 8.30 9.40
CA LYS A 119 10.99 8.26 9.45
C LYS A 119 10.42 7.75 10.77
N ARG A 120 11.25 7.17 11.65
CA ARG A 120 10.83 6.67 12.98
C ARG A 120 9.63 5.72 12.85
N LEU A 121 9.78 4.69 12.03
CA LEU A 121 8.75 3.66 11.90
C LEU A 121 8.63 2.88 13.21
N GLU A 122 7.42 2.56 13.60
CA GLU A 122 7.09 1.70 14.74
C GLU A 122 7.15 0.22 14.36
N VAL A 123 7.09 -0.07 13.06
CA VAL A 123 7.28 -1.41 12.49
C VAL A 123 8.66 -1.49 11.84
N GLY A 124 9.46 -2.48 12.22
CA GLY A 124 10.79 -2.71 11.67
C GLY A 124 10.77 -3.16 10.20
N PRO A 125 11.92 -3.06 9.49
CA PRO A 125 12.05 -3.56 8.14
C PRO A 125 11.87 -5.08 8.09
N THR A 126 11.35 -5.58 6.98
CA THR A 126 11.05 -7.01 6.79
C THR A 126 11.66 -7.52 5.49
N THR A 127 12.16 -8.76 5.47
CA THR A 127 12.65 -9.39 4.23
C THR A 127 11.53 -9.97 3.36
N ARG A 128 10.41 -10.36 3.98
CA ARG A 128 9.24 -10.94 3.30
C ARG A 128 8.03 -10.01 3.43
N PRO A 129 7.10 -10.01 2.46
CA PRO A 129 5.83 -9.30 2.62
C PRO A 129 5.13 -9.67 3.93
N PRO A 130 4.63 -8.70 4.70
CA PRO A 130 3.90 -8.97 5.94
C PRO A 130 2.66 -9.84 5.73
N ARG A 131 2.06 -9.78 4.54
CA ARG A 131 0.94 -10.63 4.17
C ARG A 131 1.19 -11.37 2.87
N GLN A 132 0.99 -12.68 2.93
CA GLN A 132 0.88 -13.53 1.75
C GLN A 132 -0.60 -13.65 1.37
N PHE A 133 -0.91 -13.32 0.12
CA PHE A 133 -2.24 -13.47 -0.46
C PHE A 133 -2.26 -14.79 -1.21
N SER A 134 -2.65 -15.86 -0.54
CA SER A 134 -2.94 -17.14 -1.18
C SER A 134 -4.32 -17.06 -1.80
N ILE A 135 -4.50 -17.67 -2.98
CA ILE A 135 -5.82 -17.85 -3.61
C ILE A 135 -6.56 -19.03 -2.95
N ARG A 136 -5.81 -19.84 -2.19
CA ARG A 136 -6.32 -21.01 -1.48
C ARG A 136 -6.25 -20.80 0.02
N ASP A 137 -7.20 -21.38 0.76
CA ASP A 137 -7.13 -21.47 2.21
C ASP A 137 -5.96 -22.39 2.66
N LYS A 138 -5.74 -22.50 3.98
CA LYS A 138 -4.66 -23.36 4.52
C LYS A 138 -4.90 -24.85 4.23
N GLN A 139 -6.13 -25.23 3.90
CA GLN A 139 -6.59 -26.57 3.57
C GLN A 139 -6.54 -26.85 2.06
N GLY A 140 -6.18 -25.86 1.22
CA GLY A 140 -6.04 -25.99 -0.22
C GLY A 140 -7.29 -25.70 -1.04
N ASN A 141 -8.41 -25.30 -0.42
CA ASN A 141 -9.64 -24.94 -1.12
C ASN A 141 -9.54 -23.52 -1.70
N PRO A 142 -10.22 -23.22 -2.82
CA PRO A 142 -10.34 -21.85 -3.32
C PRO A 142 -10.99 -20.94 -2.27
N LEU A 143 -10.43 -19.75 -2.06
CA LEU A 143 -11.04 -18.68 -1.25
C LEU A 143 -12.20 -17.98 -1.96
#